data_AF-A0A3L6PE54-F1
#
_entry.id   AF-A0A3L6PE54-F1
#
_cell.length_a   1.000
_cell.length_b   1.000
_cell.length_c   1.000
_cell.angle_alpha   90.00
_cell.angle_beta   90.00
_cell.angle_gamma   90.00
#
_symmetry.space_group_name_H-M   'P 1'
#
loop_
_entity.id
_entity.type
_entity.pdbx_description
1 polymer ?
#
loop_
_entity_poly.entity_id
_entity_poly.type
_entity_poly.pdbx_seq_one_letter_code
_entity_poly.pdbx_strand_id
1 'polypeptide(L)' 'MEDQGARWNLLADFWAELMLHIALSDNVAGHVEHLAQGGEFVTHVWALLMHAGILERPAAGGD' A
#
# COMPACT_ATOMS: atom_id res chain seq x y z
N MET A 1 19.75 -19.94 -12.66
CA MET A 1 20.00 -18.79 -11.77
C MET A 1 19.14 -17.58 -12.14
N GLU A 2 18.25 -17.66 -13.14
CA GLU A 2 17.30 -16.58 -13.49
C GLU A 2 16.05 -16.59 -12.58
N ASP A 3 15.77 -17.73 -11.98
CA ASP A 3 14.55 -18.00 -11.22
C ASP A 3 14.53 -17.34 -9.81
N GLN A 4 15.68 -17.20 -9.13
CA GLN A 4 15.71 -16.55 -7.82
C GLN A 4 15.51 -15.03 -7.92
N GLY A 5 16.12 -14.39 -8.93
CA GLY A 5 15.95 -12.95 -9.17
C GLY A 5 14.51 -12.62 -9.56
N ALA A 6 13.92 -13.43 -10.46
CA ALA A 6 12.52 -13.29 -10.84
C ALA A 6 11.55 -13.44 -9.66
N ARG A 7 11.80 -14.41 -8.76
CA ARG A 7 10.99 -14.60 -7.54
C ARG A 7 11.07 -13.42 -6.58
N TRP A 8 12.25 -12.84 -6.40
CA TRP A 8 12.41 -11.65 -5.55
C TRP A 8 11.75 -10.41 -6.15
N ASN A 9 11.81 -10.23 -7.46
CA ASN A 9 11.09 -9.15 -8.15
C ASN A 9 9.58 -9.29 -7.98
N LEU A 10 9.03 -10.50 -8.20
CA LEU A 10 7.61 -10.77 -7.98
C LEU A 10 7.19 -10.48 -6.53
N LEU A 11 8.02 -10.88 -5.57
CA LEU A 11 7.73 -10.63 -4.16
C LEU A 11 7.79 -9.13 -3.85
N ALA A 12 8.74 -8.39 -4.41
CA ALA A 12 8.84 -6.94 -4.24
C ALA A 12 7.61 -6.21 -4.81
N ASP A 13 7.18 -6.58 -6.01
CA ASP A 13 5.99 -6.02 -6.66
C ASP A 13 4.73 -6.31 -5.83
N PHE A 14 4.57 -7.57 -5.38
CA PHE A 14 3.48 -7.97 -4.51
C PHE A 14 3.45 -7.19 -3.19
N TRP A 15 4.61 -7.01 -2.54
CA TRP A 15 4.69 -6.22 -1.30
C TRP A 15 4.33 -4.75 -1.53
N ALA A 16 4.75 -4.15 -2.64
CA ALA A 16 4.41 -2.78 -2.98
C ALA A 16 2.89 -2.62 -3.18
N GLU A 17 2.25 -3.53 -3.91
CA GLU A 17 0.80 -3.53 -4.13
C GLU A 17 0.01 -3.76 -2.83
N LEU A 18 0.46 -4.69 -1.99
CA LEU A 18 -0.18 -4.97 -0.70
C LEU A 18 -0.12 -3.74 0.23
N MET A 19 1.01 -3.03 0.27
CA MET A 19 1.14 -1.82 1.08
C MET A 19 0.19 -0.71 0.61
N LEU A 20 0.07 -0.50 -0.71
CA LEU A 20 -0.89 0.43 -1.30
C LEU A 20 -2.34 0.04 -0.98
N HIS A 21 -2.65 -1.26 -1.07
CA HIS A 21 -3.99 -1.78 -0.78
C HIS A 21 -4.37 -1.57 0.69
N ILE A 22 -3.46 -1.87 1.62
CA ILE A 22 -3.70 -1.69 3.06
C ILE A 22 -3.89 -0.18 3.35
N ALA A 23 -2.97 0.66 2.86
CA ALA A 23 -3.03 2.11 3.08
C ALA A 23 -4.33 2.72 2.54
N LEU A 24 -4.77 2.35 1.33
CA LEU A 24 -5.97 2.89 0.69
C LEU A 24 -7.26 2.14 1.05
N SER A 25 -7.24 1.24 2.04
CA SER A 25 -8.44 0.54 2.44
C SER A 25 -9.43 1.49 3.14
N ASP A 26 -10.73 1.34 2.85
CA ASP A 26 -11.84 2.17 3.36
C ASP A 26 -11.96 2.19 4.90
N ASN A 27 -11.09 1.48 5.62
CA ASN A 27 -11.01 1.49 7.07
C ASN A 27 -10.09 2.58 7.60
N VAL A 28 -10.38 3.83 7.22
CA VAL A 28 -9.73 5.04 7.74
C VAL A 28 -9.81 5.08 9.28
N ALA A 29 -10.91 4.59 9.87
CA ALA A 29 -11.10 4.52 11.31
C ALA A 29 -10.10 3.55 11.99
N GLY A 30 -9.86 2.38 11.42
CA GLY A 30 -8.88 1.42 11.95
C GLY A 30 -7.42 1.86 11.78
N HIS A 31 -7.12 2.65 10.75
CA HIS A 31 -5.80 3.27 10.57
C HIS A 31 -5.53 4.37 11.61
N VAL A 32 -6.55 5.18 11.93
CA VAL A 32 -6.46 6.21 12.98
C VAL A 32 -6.29 5.58 14.37
N GLU A 33 -6.92 4.45 14.65
CA GLU A 33 -6.78 3.75 15.94
C GLU A 33 -5.38 3.12 16.14
N HIS A 34 -4.77 2.60 15.07
CA HIS A 34 -3.40 2.05 15.12
C HIS A 34 -2.30 3.11 15.08
N LEU A 35 -2.64 4.37 14.75
CA LEU A 35 -1.74 5.53 14.82
C LEU A 35 -1.15 5.69 16.24
N ALA A 36 -1.94 5.38 17.26
CA ALA A 36 -1.53 5.48 18.66
C ALA A 36 -0.70 4.29 19.15
N GLN A 37 -0.61 3.20 18.38
CA GLN A 37 -0.02 1.92 18.80
C GLN A 37 1.27 1.53 18.05
N GLY A 38 1.78 2.38 17.16
CA GLY A 38 3.06 2.15 16.48
C GLY A 38 2.96 1.55 15.07
N GLY A 39 1.86 1.82 14.33
CA GLY A 39 1.74 1.51 12.90
C GLY A 39 2.47 2.52 11.99
N GLU A 40 3.76 2.79 12.19
CA GLU A 40 4.44 3.91 11.53
C GLU A 40 4.48 3.78 10.00
N PHE A 41 4.99 2.69 9.43
CA PHE A 41 5.28 2.66 7.98
C PHE A 41 4.03 2.82 7.09
N VAL A 42 2.98 2.05 7.33
CA VAL A 42 1.73 2.10 6.53
C VAL A 42 1.02 3.43 6.70
N THR A 43 1.05 4.01 7.91
CA THR A 43 0.48 5.34 8.14
C THR A 43 1.23 6.42 7.38
N HIS A 44 2.57 6.38 7.35
CA HIS A 44 3.35 7.36 6.60
C HIS A 44 3.05 7.25 5.09
N VAL A 45 2.93 6.03 4.56
CA VAL A 45 2.51 5.80 3.17
C VAL A 45 1.11 6.35 2.93
N TRP A 46 0.15 6.08 3.81
CA TRP A 46 -1.19 6.64 3.73
C TRP A 46 -1.19 8.18 3.74
N ALA A 47 -0.46 8.81 4.67
CA ALA A 47 -0.37 10.26 4.75
C ALA A 47 0.24 10.88 3.48
N LEU A 48 1.25 10.24 2.89
CA LEU A 48 1.84 10.65 1.62
C LEU A 48 0.87 10.51 0.45
N LEU A 49 0.09 9.42 0.40
CA LEU A 49 -0.93 9.21 -0.64
C LEU A 49 -2.06 10.24 -0.55
N MET A 50 -2.54 10.50 0.66
CA MET A 50 -3.54 11.55 0.93
C MET A 50 -3.01 12.93 0.53
N HIS A 51 -1.76 13.27 0.87
CA HIS A 51 -1.13 14.51 0.44
C HIS A 51 -0.99 14.59 -1.09
N ALA A 52 -0.67 13.48 -1.76
CA ALA A 52 -0.56 13.41 -3.21
C ALA A 52 -1.92 13.47 -3.93
N GLY A 53 -3.05 13.46 -3.20
CA GLY A 53 -4.40 13.43 -3.76
C GLY A 53 -4.79 12.08 -4.35
N ILE A 54 -4.09 11.01 -3.99
CA ILE A 54 -4.38 9.64 -4.42
C ILE A 54 -5.33 9.04 -3.39
N LEU A 55 -6.62 9.26 -3.61
CA LEU A 55 -7.69 8.87 -2.68
C LEU A 55 -8.30 7.51 -3.04
N GLU A 56 -8.16 7.09 -4.29
CA GLU A 56 -8.68 5.83 -4.81
C GLU A 56 -7.67 5.22 -5.78
N ARG A 57 -7.62 3.90 -5.85
CA ARG A 57 -6.83 3.21 -6.88
C ARG A 57 -7.47 3.51 -8.23
N PRO A 58 -6.70 3.85 -9.28
CA PRO A 58 -7.23 3.87 -10.64
C PRO A 58 -7.91 2.52 -10.88
N ALA A 59 -9.18 2.52 -11.29
CA ALA A 59 -9.83 1.28 -11.70
C ALA A 59 -8.87 0.59 -12.68
N ALA A 60 -8.44 -0.63 -12.35
CA ALA A 60 -7.63 -1.42 -13.27
C ALA A 60 -8.37 -1.38 -14.59
N GLY A 61 -7.74 -0.78 -15.61
CA GLY A 61 -8.42 -0.29 -16.81
C GLY A 61 -9.47 -1.26 -17.30
N GLY A 62 -10.71 -0.79 -17.39
CA GLY A 62 -11.61 -1.35 -18.38
C GLY A 62 -10.98 -1.11 -19.75
N ASP A 63 -11.00 -2.19 -20.54
CA ASP A 63 -10.73 -2.28 -21.99
C ASP A 63 -9.33 -1.91 -22.52
#